data_AF-A0A2S6WUR0-F1
#
_entry.id   AF-A0A2S6WUR0-F1
#
_cell.length_a   1.000
_cell.length_b   1.000
_cell.length_c   1.000
_cell.angle_alpha   90.00
_cell.angle_beta   90.00
_cell.angle_gamma   90.00
#
_symmetry.space_group_name_H-M   'P 1'
#
loop_
_entity.id
_entity.type
_entity.pdbx_description
1 polymer ?
#
loop_
_entity_poly.entity_id
_entity_poly.type
_entity_poly.pdbx_seq_one_letter_code
_entity_poly.pdbx_strand_id
1 'polypeptide(L)'
;MITAPSAGAVTNPKCNLDEPDQTYYKIKTNNVNLRKGPATSYGSLGQLTKGTKFTYYCTKTYPTPVWWYGKVTSGAHKGVTGWVRSDYVTY
;
A
#
# COMPACT_ATOMS: atom_id res chain seq x y z
N MET A 1 -0.22 -26.51 -6.01
CA MET A 1 -1.46 -25.83 -5.59
C MET A 1 -1.04 -24.50 -4.99
N ILE A 2 -1.27 -23.37 -5.67
CA ILE A 2 -1.07 -22.06 -5.04
C ILE A 2 -2.37 -21.81 -4.27
N THR A 3 -2.36 -22.12 -2.98
CA THR A 3 -3.48 -21.81 -2.11
C THR A 3 -3.62 -20.29 -2.06
N ALA A 4 -4.64 -19.74 -2.72
CA ALA A 4 -5.09 -18.40 -2.39
C ALA A 4 -5.41 -18.39 -0.88
N PRO A 5 -4.92 -17.41 -0.10
CA PRO A 5 -5.29 -17.33 1.30
C PRO A 5 -6.80 -17.14 1.35
N SER A 6 -7.46 -17.99 2.13
CA SER A 6 -8.86 -17.87 2.49
C SER A 6 -9.17 -16.41 2.79
N ALA A 7 -10.20 -15.86 2.16
CA ALA A 7 -10.71 -14.53 2.45
C ALA A 7 -11.08 -14.44 3.94
N GLY A 8 -10.09 -14.06 4.75
CA GLY A 8 -10.25 -13.83 6.17
C GLY A 8 -11.06 -12.56 6.34
N ALA A 9 -12.09 -12.63 7.17
CA ALA A 9 -12.77 -11.44 7.66
C ALA A 9 -11.74 -10.40 8.10
N VAL A 10 -11.94 -9.14 7.69
CA VAL A 10 -11.04 -8.03 8.04
C VAL A 10 -10.88 -7.92 9.54
N THR A 11 -9.70 -8.30 10.03
CA THR A 11 -9.25 -8.12 11.41
C THR A 11 -8.81 -6.68 11.66
N ASN A 12 -8.42 -5.95 10.61
CA ASN A 12 -8.04 -4.55 10.70
C ASN A 12 -9.18 -3.62 10.21
N PRO A 13 -9.77 -2.78 11.07
CA PRO A 13 -10.87 -1.88 10.70
C PRO A 13 -10.47 -0.82 9.65
N LYS A 14 -9.17 -0.71 9.32
CA LYS A 14 -8.67 0.17 8.25
C LYS A 14 -8.72 -0.46 6.87
N CYS A 15 -8.85 -1.78 6.77
CA CYS A 15 -8.70 -2.57 5.55
C CYS A 15 -10.02 -3.22 5.14
N ASN A 16 -10.20 -3.45 3.82
CA ASN A 16 -11.33 -4.21 3.29
C ASN A 16 -11.00 -5.69 3.05
N LEU A 17 -9.71 -6.03 2.91
CA LEU A 17 -9.18 -7.39 2.81
C LEU A 17 -7.79 -7.41 3.47
N ASP A 18 -7.59 -8.28 4.47
CA ASP A 18 -6.25 -8.55 5.00
C ASP A 18 -5.57 -9.59 4.09
N GLU A 19 -4.43 -9.22 3.50
CA GLU A 19 -3.63 -10.11 2.67
C GLU A 19 -2.32 -10.44 3.39
N PRO A 20 -1.69 -11.60 3.13
CA PRO A 20 -0.38 -11.89 3.70
C PRO A 20 0.63 -10.81 3.30
N ASP A 21 1.53 -10.44 4.20
CA ASP A 21 2.55 -9.39 3.95
C ASP A 21 3.33 -9.66 2.66
N GLN A 22 3.09 -8.88 1.62
CA GLN A 22 3.76 -9.04 0.33
C GLN A 22 4.95 -8.06 0.26
N THR A 23 6.18 -8.58 0.31
CA THR A 23 7.41 -7.78 0.40
C THR A 23 8.09 -7.52 -0.96
N TYR A 24 7.55 -8.06 -2.05
CA TYR A 24 8.11 -7.91 -3.39
C TYR A 24 7.64 -6.63 -4.12
N TYR A 25 6.66 -5.91 -3.58
CA TYR A 25 6.16 -4.72 -4.22
C TYR A 25 7.14 -3.54 -4.13
N LYS A 26 7.11 -2.72 -5.17
CA LYS A 26 7.91 -1.51 -5.30
C LYS A 26 7.14 -0.42 -6.05
N ILE A 27 7.56 0.82 -5.85
CA ILE A 27 6.94 1.97 -6.51
C ILE A 27 7.34 2.02 -7.99
N LYS A 28 6.35 2.20 -8.88
CA LYS A 28 6.50 2.19 -10.34
C LYS A 28 7.08 3.50 -10.90
N THR A 29 6.72 4.63 -10.32
CA THR A 29 7.07 5.98 -10.81
C THR A 29 7.71 6.85 -9.73
N ASN A 30 8.33 7.96 -10.12
CA ASN A 30 8.79 8.96 -9.16
C ASN A 30 7.63 9.81 -8.63
N ASN A 31 7.86 10.49 -7.50
CA ASN A 31 6.93 11.46 -6.90
C ASN A 31 5.57 10.88 -6.49
N VAL A 32 5.54 9.62 -6.07
CA VAL A 32 4.32 8.96 -5.63
C VAL A 32 4.03 9.34 -4.18
N ASN A 33 2.86 9.92 -3.94
CA ASN A 33 2.50 10.38 -2.60
C ASN A 33 2.15 9.19 -1.68
N LEU A 34 2.90 9.04 -0.60
CA LEU A 34 2.49 8.25 0.56
C LEU A 34 1.48 9.08 1.35
N ARG A 35 0.28 8.57 1.63
CA ARG A 35 -0.81 9.34 2.25
C ARG A 35 -1.24 8.78 3.60
N LYS A 36 -1.79 9.65 4.43
CA LYS A 36 -2.36 9.28 5.74
C LYS A 36 -3.65 8.45 5.63
N GLY A 37 -4.36 8.55 4.50
CA GLY A 37 -5.62 7.84 4.29
C GLY A 37 -5.86 7.48 2.83
N PRO A 38 -6.90 6.65 2.56
CA PRO A 38 -7.22 6.08 1.26
C PRO A 38 -8.02 7.07 0.39
N ALA A 39 -7.55 8.31 0.26
CA ALA A 39 -8.08 9.32 -0.66
C ALA A 39 -7.07 10.45 -0.88
N THR A 40 -7.26 11.21 -1.97
CA THR A 40 -6.43 12.38 -2.29
C THR A 40 -6.68 13.58 -1.37
N SER A 41 -7.79 13.60 -0.64
CA SER A 41 -8.10 14.60 0.39
C SER A 41 -7.25 14.46 1.65
N TYR A 42 -6.68 13.27 1.91
CA TYR A 42 -5.77 13.08 3.04
C TYR A 42 -4.38 13.65 2.74
N GLY A 43 -3.78 14.26 3.77
CA GLY A 43 -2.42 14.80 3.68
C GLY A 43 -1.38 13.75 3.28
N SER A 44 -0.36 14.20 2.55
CA SER A 44 0.81 13.39 2.23
C SER A 44 1.74 13.28 3.45
N LEU A 45 2.29 12.08 3.65
CA LEU A 45 3.37 11.77 4.59
C LEU A 45 4.75 11.95 3.93
N GLY A 46 4.80 12.07 2.61
CA GLY A 46 6.03 12.11 1.85
C GLY A 46 5.85 11.62 0.41
N GLN A 47 6.92 11.74 -0.37
CA GLN A 47 6.97 11.32 -1.77
C GLN A 47 7.95 10.16 -1.91
N LEU A 48 7.47 9.07 -2.52
CA LEU A 48 8.26 7.90 -2.84
C LEU A 48 8.81 8.02 -4.26
N THR A 49 10.04 7.55 -4.43
CA THR A 49 10.72 7.47 -5.74
C THR A 49 10.54 6.08 -6.36
N LYS A 50 10.74 5.99 -7.67
CA LYS A 50 10.70 4.73 -8.40
C LYS A 50 11.68 3.73 -7.80
N GLY A 51 11.24 2.48 -7.65
CA GLY A 51 12.04 1.39 -7.08
C GLY A 51 12.02 1.34 -5.54
N THR A 52 11.36 2.29 -4.87
CA THR A 52 11.18 2.23 -3.41
C THR A 52 10.43 0.96 -3.03
N LYS A 53 11.02 0.13 -2.16
CA LYS A 53 10.40 -1.10 -1.67
C LYS A 53 9.22 -0.79 -0.74
N PHE A 54 8.11 -1.46 -0.98
CA PHE A 54 6.86 -1.29 -0.26
C PHE A 54 6.32 -2.66 0.14
N THR A 55 6.22 -2.91 1.43
CA THR A 55 5.54 -4.10 1.93
C THR A 55 4.04 -3.81 1.98
N TYR A 56 3.28 -4.53 1.17
CA TYR A 56 1.83 -4.41 1.15
C TYR A 56 1.21 -5.29 2.24
N TYR A 57 0.30 -4.70 3.00
CA TYR A 57 -0.40 -5.34 4.12
C TYR A 57 -1.85 -5.62 3.77
N CYS A 58 -2.53 -4.65 3.15
CA CYS A 58 -3.95 -4.77 2.89
C CYS A 58 -4.42 -3.76 1.85
N THR A 59 -5.58 -4.02 1.24
CA THR A 59 -6.22 -3.11 0.28
C THR A 59 -7.51 -2.52 0.83
N LYS A 60 -7.81 -1.32 0.35
CA LYS A 60 -9.10 -0.67 0.48
C LYS A 60 -9.66 -0.34 -0.91
N THR A 61 -10.73 -1.03 -1.28
CA THR A 61 -11.37 -0.92 -2.60
C THR A 61 -12.49 0.11 -2.64
N TYR A 62 -12.93 0.64 -1.48
CA TYR A 62 -13.99 1.65 -1.37
C TYR A 62 -13.57 2.86 -0.52
N PRO A 63 -13.79 4.11 -1.00
CA PRO A 63 -14.26 4.46 -2.35
C PRO A 63 -13.17 4.22 -3.41
N THR A 64 -13.56 3.98 -4.66
CA THR A 64 -12.61 3.92 -5.80
C THR A 64 -11.94 5.29 -5.99
N PRO A 65 -10.66 5.35 -6.38
CA PRO A 65 -9.75 4.28 -6.82
C PRO A 65 -9.26 3.37 -5.68
N VAL A 66 -8.68 2.22 -6.02
CA VAL A 66 -8.15 1.25 -5.04
C VAL A 66 -6.89 1.79 -4.36
N TRP A 67 -6.83 1.67 -3.04
CA TRP A 67 -5.70 2.09 -2.21
C TRP A 67 -5.07 0.91 -1.50
N TRP A 68 -3.75 0.88 -1.51
CA TRP A 68 -2.93 -0.13 -0.87
C TRP A 68 -2.31 0.46 0.38
N TYR A 69 -2.50 -0.21 1.51
CA TYR A 69 -1.84 0.12 2.76
C TYR A 69 -0.64 -0.78 2.98
N GLY A 70 0.44 -0.19 3.47
CA GLY A 70 1.67 -0.90 3.63
C GLY A 70 2.75 -0.07 4.31
N LYS A 71 3.95 -0.64 4.37
CA LYS A 71 5.14 -0.04 4.96
C LYS A 71 6.22 0.13 3.91
N VAL A 72 6.77 1.33 3.86
CA VAL A 72 7.95 1.60 3.06
C VAL A 72 9.17 0.98 3.75
N THR A 73 9.91 0.12 3.05
CA THR A 73 11.07 -0.61 3.62
C THR A 73 12.40 -0.14 3.06
N SER A 74 12.40 0.83 2.15
CA SER A 74 13.60 1.41 1.53
C SER A 74 13.41 2.90 1.19
N GLY A 75 14.50 3.60 0.86
CA GLY A 75 14.48 5.02 0.48
C GLY A 75 14.30 5.99 1.65
N ALA A 76 14.00 7.25 1.32
CA ALA A 76 13.92 8.36 2.27
C ALA A 76 12.83 8.20 3.35
N HIS A 77 11.80 7.41 3.07
CA HIS A 77 10.66 7.19 3.96
C HIS A 77 10.65 5.77 4.57
N LYS A 78 11.81 5.11 4.66
CA LYS A 78 11.94 3.78 5.28
C LYS A 78 11.37 3.77 6.69
N GLY A 79 10.52 2.79 6.97
CA GLY A 79 9.86 2.61 8.27
C GLY A 79 8.47 3.25 8.35
N VAL A 80 8.12 4.14 7.41
CA VAL A 80 6.83 4.84 7.42
C VAL A 80 5.74 3.96 6.81
N THR A 81 4.61 3.86 7.50
CA THR A 81 3.40 3.22 6.99
C THR A 81 2.45 4.25 6.41
N GLY A 82 1.72 3.86 5.36
CA GLY A 82 0.74 4.74 4.74
C GLY A 82 0.05 4.13 3.55
N TRP A 83 -0.76 4.95 2.91
CA TRP A 83 -1.58 4.59 1.76
C TRP A 83 -0.92 5.04 0.47
N VAL A 84 -0.86 4.14 -0.50
CA VAL A 84 -0.43 4.41 -1.87
C VAL A 84 -1.51 3.92 -2.82
N ARG A 85 -1.68 4.59 -3.95
CA ARG A 85 -2.65 4.17 -4.96
C ARG A 85 -2.08 2.97 -5.73
N SER A 86 -2.88 1.92 -5.94
CA SER A 86 -2.41 0.66 -6.55
C SER A 86 -1.81 0.86 -7.95
N ASP A 87 -2.30 1.85 -8.71
CA ASP A 87 -1.80 2.23 -10.03
C ASP A 87 -0.30 2.56 -10.07
N TYR A 88 0.27 2.96 -8.93
CA TYR A 88 1.68 3.35 -8.79
C TYR A 88 2.56 2.28 -8.15
N VAL A 89 2.02 1.09 -7.87
CA VAL A 89 2.76 -0.03 -7.29
C VAL A 89 2.92 -1.13 -8.34
N THR A 90 4.08 -1.77 -8.35
CA THR A 90 4.40 -2.91 -9.23
C THR A 90 5.14 -3.99 -8.43
N TYR A 91 5.14 -5.22 -8.92
CA TYR A 91 6.04 -6.27 -8.43
C TYR A 91 7.45 -6.12 -9.03
#